data_AF-A0A6G3XGX0-F1
#
_entry.id   AF-A0A6G3XGX0-F1
#
_cell.length_a   1.000
_cell.length_b   1.000
_cell.length_c   1.000
_cell.angle_alpha   90.00
_cell.angle_beta   90.00
_cell.angle_gamma   90.00
#
_symmetry.space_group_name_H-M   'P 1'
#
loop_
_entity.id
_entity.type
_entity.pdbx_description
1 polymer ?
#
loop_
_entity_poly.entity_id
_entity_poly.type
_entity_poly.pdbx_seq_one_letter_code
_entity_poly.pdbx_strand_id
1 'polypeptide(L)'
;AQAERFGAELIPDDVVAVDLTGDVKTVTDTAGTVHRAKAVIVTTGSQHRKLGLPNEDALSGRGVSWCATCDGFFFKDHDIAVIGGGDTAMEEATFLSRFAKSVTIVHRRDTLRASKAMQDRAFADPKIKFAWDSEVAEIKGDQKLSGLTLRNTKTGETSELPVTGLFIAVGHDPRTELF
;
A
#
# COMPACT_ATOMS: atom_id res chain seq x y z
N ALA A 1 21.24 -19.87 -0.27
CA ALA A 1 20.13 -19.53 0.66
C ALA A 1 19.52 -20.81 1.26
N GLN A 2 18.60 -20.72 2.25
CA GLN A 2 18.04 -21.89 2.96
C GLN A 2 17.43 -22.96 2.03
N ALA A 3 16.73 -22.57 0.96
CA ALA A 3 16.04 -23.50 0.05
C ALA A 3 17.01 -24.38 -0.76
N GLU A 4 18.05 -23.79 -1.34
CA GLU A 4 19.08 -24.53 -2.11
C GLU A 4 19.81 -25.57 -1.26
N ARG A 5 19.98 -25.31 0.05
CA ARG A 5 20.57 -26.28 0.99
C ARG A 5 19.75 -27.59 1.07
N PHE A 6 18.46 -27.53 0.78
CA PHE A 6 17.57 -28.69 0.72
C PHE A 6 17.30 -29.15 -0.72
N GLY A 7 18.06 -28.66 -1.70
CA GLY A 7 18.02 -29.13 -3.09
C GLY A 7 17.04 -28.39 -4.00
N ALA A 8 16.49 -27.24 -3.58
CA ALA A 8 15.72 -26.40 -4.49
C ALA A 8 16.65 -25.75 -5.54
N GLU A 9 16.27 -25.81 -6.81
CA GLU A 9 16.92 -25.04 -7.88
C GLU A 9 16.26 -23.66 -7.99
N LEU A 10 17.07 -22.60 -7.99
CA LEU A 10 16.62 -21.23 -8.15
C LEU A 10 17.03 -20.72 -9.53
N ILE A 11 16.04 -20.41 -10.35
CA ILE A 11 16.24 -19.81 -11.66
C ILE A 11 15.87 -18.32 -11.54
N PRO A 12 16.84 -17.39 -11.62
CA PRO A 12 16.57 -15.96 -11.52
C PRO A 12 16.07 -15.42 -12.87
N ASP A 13 14.81 -15.72 -13.19
CA ASP A 13 14.12 -15.27 -14.40
C ASP A 13 12.63 -15.04 -14.10
N ASP A 14 11.98 -14.21 -14.93
CA ASP A 14 10.55 -13.97 -14.87
C ASP A 14 9.80 -14.99 -15.72
N VAL A 15 8.62 -15.40 -15.24
CA VAL A 15 7.67 -16.20 -16.02
C VAL A 15 6.82 -15.27 -16.87
N VAL A 16 6.67 -15.60 -18.16
CA VAL A 16 5.91 -14.77 -19.12
C VAL A 16 4.67 -15.48 -19.70
N ALA A 17 4.58 -16.79 -19.59
CA ALA A 17 3.40 -17.55 -20.01
C ALA A 17 3.26 -18.86 -19.21
N VAL A 18 2.02 -19.29 -19.01
CA VAL A 18 1.70 -20.58 -18.39
C VAL A 18 0.60 -21.29 -19.15
N ASP A 19 0.67 -22.62 -19.18
CA ASP A 19 -0.49 -23.48 -19.48
C ASP A 19 -0.64 -24.48 -18.32
N LEU A 20 -1.72 -24.30 -17.57
CA LEU A 20 -2.01 -25.07 -16.35
C LEU A 20 -3.11 -26.11 -16.56
N THR A 21 -3.63 -26.27 -17.79
CA THR A 21 -4.83 -27.07 -18.07
C THR A 21 -4.57 -28.57 -18.17
N GLY A 22 -3.35 -28.96 -18.55
CA GLY A 22 -2.96 -30.37 -18.74
C GLY A 22 -2.43 -31.08 -17.49
N ASP A 23 -2.28 -32.41 -17.60
CA ASP A 23 -1.65 -33.25 -16.58
C ASP A 23 -0.22 -32.79 -16.28
N VAL A 24 0.51 -32.38 -17.32
CA VAL A 24 1.80 -31.69 -17.24
C VAL A 24 1.58 -30.22 -17.56
N LYS A 25 1.92 -29.36 -16.61
CA LYS A 25 1.83 -27.91 -16.69
C LYS A 25 3.07 -27.40 -17.39
N THR A 26 2.92 -26.32 -18.14
CA THR A 26 4.05 -25.63 -18.75
C THR A 26 4.17 -24.21 -18.23
N VAL A 27 5.41 -23.78 -18.03
CA VAL A 27 5.78 -22.45 -17.55
C VAL A 27 6.91 -21.96 -18.44
N THR A 28 6.71 -20.84 -19.13
CA THR A 28 7.69 -20.28 -20.07
C THR A 28 8.34 -19.06 -19.44
N ASP A 29 9.68 -19.04 -19.42
CA ASP A 29 10.46 -17.91 -18.92
C ASP A 29 10.79 -16.88 -20.02
N THR A 30 11.42 -15.76 -19.66
CA THR A 30 11.73 -14.69 -20.63
C THR A 30 12.72 -15.15 -21.70
N ALA A 31 13.57 -16.14 -21.42
CA ALA A 31 14.48 -16.75 -22.39
C ALA A 31 13.77 -17.67 -23.40
N GLY A 32 12.48 -17.95 -23.20
CA GLY A 32 11.69 -18.87 -24.03
C GLY A 32 11.85 -20.34 -23.65
N THR A 33 12.49 -20.63 -22.51
CA THR A 33 12.62 -21.99 -21.99
C THR A 33 11.27 -22.45 -21.45
N VAL A 34 10.82 -23.63 -21.89
CA VAL A 34 9.57 -24.24 -21.42
C VAL A 34 9.86 -25.25 -20.32
N HIS A 35 9.62 -24.83 -19.08
CA HIS A 35 9.65 -25.67 -17.89
C HIS A 35 8.40 -26.52 -17.82
N ARG A 36 8.54 -27.80 -17.44
CA ARG A 36 7.44 -28.77 -17.34
C ARG A 36 7.34 -29.31 -15.93
N ALA A 37 6.15 -29.28 -15.35
CA ALA A 37 5.93 -29.74 -13.98
C ALA A 37 4.59 -30.47 -13.82
N LYS A 38 4.54 -31.43 -12.88
CA LYS A 38 3.27 -32.09 -12.49
C LYS A 38 2.39 -31.20 -11.62
N ALA A 39 2.98 -30.22 -10.94
CA ALA A 39 2.28 -29.25 -10.10
C ALA A 39 2.99 -27.90 -10.19
N VAL A 40 2.23 -26.81 -10.07
CA VAL A 40 2.74 -25.44 -10.03
C VAL A 40 2.16 -24.78 -8.78
N ILE A 41 3.02 -24.14 -7.99
CA ILE A 41 2.61 -23.35 -6.82
C ILE A 41 2.83 -21.88 -7.18
N VAL A 42 1.75 -21.09 -7.19
CA VAL A 42 1.79 -19.68 -7.57
C VAL A 42 2.02 -18.81 -6.33
N THR A 43 3.16 -18.13 -6.28
CA THR A 43 3.54 -17.21 -5.19
C THR A 43 4.02 -15.87 -5.75
N THR A 44 3.37 -15.36 -6.79
CA THR A 44 3.70 -14.10 -7.48
C THR A 44 3.42 -12.85 -6.66
N GLY A 45 2.74 -13.00 -5.51
CA GLY A 45 2.50 -11.91 -4.56
C GLY A 45 1.54 -10.85 -5.09
N SER A 46 1.71 -9.64 -4.58
CA SER A 46 0.92 -8.46 -4.97
C SER A 46 1.80 -7.22 -4.91
N GLN A 47 1.35 -6.16 -5.55
CA GLN A 47 2.01 -4.86 -5.50
C GLN A 47 1.10 -3.82 -4.86
N HIS A 48 1.65 -2.97 -4.00
CA HIS A 48 0.93 -1.83 -3.47
C HIS A 48 0.55 -0.87 -4.59
N ARG A 49 -0.69 -0.38 -4.59
CA ARG A 49 -1.09 0.73 -5.45
C ARG A 49 -0.42 2.00 -4.98
N LYS A 50 0.20 2.72 -5.93
CA LYS A 50 0.87 3.99 -5.70
C LYS A 50 -0.05 5.17 -6.01
N LEU A 51 0.24 6.32 -5.42
CA LEU A 51 -0.41 7.59 -5.80
C LEU A 51 0.14 8.14 -7.12
N GLY A 52 1.36 7.76 -7.49
CA GLY A 52 2.03 8.20 -8.72
C GLY A 52 2.57 9.62 -8.61
N LEU A 53 2.86 10.08 -7.39
CA LEU A 53 3.32 11.45 -7.13
C LEU A 53 4.85 11.51 -7.04
N PRO A 54 5.46 12.64 -7.42
CA PRO A 54 6.84 12.93 -7.07
C PRO A 54 7.06 12.76 -5.56
N ASN A 55 8.28 12.38 -5.18
CA ASN A 55 8.69 12.08 -3.81
C ASN A 55 8.06 10.86 -3.14
N GLU A 56 7.05 10.22 -3.71
CA GLU A 56 6.46 8.99 -3.14
C GLU A 56 7.52 7.90 -2.96
N ASP A 57 8.22 7.55 -4.04
CA ASP A 57 9.29 6.54 -4.01
C ASP A 57 10.56 7.08 -3.36
N ALA A 58 10.90 8.35 -3.60
CA ALA A 58 12.10 8.94 -3.04
C ALA A 58 12.06 8.99 -1.51
N LEU A 59 10.89 9.23 -0.91
CA LEU A 59 10.71 9.29 0.55
C LEU A 59 10.27 7.94 1.16
N SER A 60 10.32 6.84 0.39
CA SER A 60 10.12 5.49 0.93
C SER A 60 11.10 5.23 2.09
N GLY A 61 10.56 4.79 3.24
CA GLY A 61 11.34 4.59 4.46
C GLY A 61 11.84 5.89 5.12
N ARG A 62 11.50 7.06 4.56
CA ARG A 62 11.85 8.40 5.05
C ARG A 62 10.62 9.25 5.36
N GLY A 63 9.54 8.58 5.74
CA GLY A 63 8.24 9.18 6.06
C GLY A 63 7.10 8.66 5.19
N VAL A 64 7.37 8.00 4.07
CA VAL A 64 6.34 7.35 3.23
C VAL A 64 6.39 5.83 3.40
N SER A 65 5.23 5.22 3.63
CA SER A 65 5.06 3.78 3.83
C SER A 65 3.79 3.25 3.17
N TRP A 66 3.80 1.96 2.84
CA TRP A 66 2.64 1.19 2.39
C TRP A 66 2.27 0.06 3.37
N CYS A 67 2.88 0.01 4.55
CA CYS A 67 2.63 -1.01 5.56
C CYS A 67 2.57 -0.40 6.97
N ALA A 68 1.36 -0.17 7.47
CA ALA A 68 1.16 0.37 8.82
C ALA A 68 1.73 -0.52 9.92
N THR A 69 1.60 -1.85 9.79
CA THR A 69 2.05 -2.81 10.81
C THR A 69 3.57 -2.95 10.86
N CYS A 70 4.25 -2.75 9.72
CA CYS A 70 5.70 -2.80 9.62
C CYS A 70 6.34 -1.56 10.26
N ASP A 71 5.84 -0.37 9.91
CA ASP A 71 6.52 0.89 10.22
C ASP A 71 5.86 1.70 11.35
N GLY A 72 4.62 1.39 11.73
CA GLY A 72 3.81 2.21 12.62
C GLY A 72 4.46 2.52 13.97
N PHE A 73 5.28 1.62 14.49
CA PHE A 73 6.03 1.84 15.73
C PHE A 73 7.01 3.02 15.66
N PHE A 74 7.61 3.27 14.49
CA PHE A 74 8.56 4.38 14.31
C PHE A 74 7.90 5.77 14.33
N PHE A 75 6.57 5.83 14.24
CA PHE A 75 5.78 7.06 14.23
C PHE A 75 5.07 7.32 15.57
N LYS A 76 5.62 6.77 16.66
CA LYS A 76 5.13 7.07 18.00
C LYS A 76 5.20 8.57 18.27
N ASP A 77 4.10 9.16 18.73
CA ASP A 77 3.95 10.58 19.03
C ASP A 77 4.07 11.53 17.81
N HIS A 78 4.03 10.99 16.59
CA HIS A 78 4.03 11.76 15.35
C HIS A 78 2.61 12.08 14.86
N ASP A 79 2.46 13.19 14.15
CA ASP A 79 1.27 13.50 13.35
C ASP A 79 1.42 12.84 11.96
N ILE A 80 0.46 12.00 11.57
CA ILE A 80 0.54 11.19 10.33
C ILE A 80 -0.73 11.29 9.48
N ALA A 81 -0.61 10.93 8.20
CA ALA A 81 -1.71 10.79 7.27
C ALA A 81 -1.87 9.35 6.78
N VAL A 82 -3.12 8.90 6.61
CA VAL A 82 -3.47 7.62 5.98
C VAL A 82 -4.34 7.90 4.75
N ILE A 83 -3.95 7.39 3.59
CA ILE A 83 -4.65 7.64 2.33
C ILE A 83 -5.50 6.44 1.96
N GLY A 84 -6.81 6.63 1.84
CA GLY A 84 -7.73 5.56 1.43
C GLY A 84 -9.11 5.70 2.06
N GLY A 85 -9.98 4.73 1.78
CA GLY A 85 -11.32 4.70 2.38
C GLY A 85 -12.01 3.35 2.31
N GLY A 86 -11.25 2.28 2.06
CA GLY A 86 -11.69 0.90 2.22
C GLY A 86 -11.33 0.36 3.60
N ASP A 87 -11.61 -0.92 3.85
CA ASP A 87 -11.33 -1.56 5.14
C ASP A 87 -9.85 -1.47 5.54
N THR A 88 -8.92 -1.70 4.59
CA THR A 88 -7.48 -1.57 4.83
C THR A 88 -7.12 -0.21 5.43
N ALA A 89 -7.61 0.88 4.84
CA ALA A 89 -7.29 2.22 5.33
C ALA A 89 -7.85 2.48 6.75
N MET A 90 -9.06 1.99 7.06
CA MET A 90 -9.64 2.17 8.39
C MET A 90 -8.93 1.32 9.45
N GLU A 91 -8.59 0.08 9.10
CA GLU A 91 -7.88 -0.83 9.99
C GLU A 91 -6.47 -0.32 10.28
N GLU A 92 -5.74 0.11 9.25
CA GLU A 92 -4.41 0.70 9.41
C GLU A 92 -4.44 2.00 10.21
N ALA A 93 -5.40 2.92 9.94
CA ALA A 93 -5.53 4.14 10.72
C ALA A 93 -5.83 3.88 12.21
N THR A 94 -6.71 2.92 12.50
CA THR A 94 -7.05 2.50 13.88
C THR A 94 -5.89 1.77 14.56
N PHE A 95 -5.05 1.06 13.81
CA PHE A 95 -3.83 0.47 14.33
C PHE A 95 -2.81 1.57 14.67
N LEU A 96 -2.59 2.51 13.76
CA LEU A 96 -1.61 3.57 13.89
C LEU A 96 -1.96 4.57 14.99
N SER A 97 -3.25 4.83 15.25
CA SER A 97 -3.70 5.73 16.33
C SER A 97 -3.22 5.31 17.73
N ARG A 98 -2.88 4.03 17.91
CA ARG A 98 -2.29 3.50 19.16
C ARG A 98 -0.89 4.07 19.43
N PHE A 99 -0.16 4.44 18.38
CA PHE A 99 1.22 4.95 18.47
C PHE A 99 1.28 6.45 18.15
N ALA A 100 0.62 6.87 17.09
CA ALA A 100 0.64 8.24 16.60
C ALA A 100 0.00 9.22 17.60
N LYS A 101 0.43 10.48 17.51
CA LYS A 101 -0.20 11.60 18.21
C LYS A 101 -1.54 11.96 17.58
N SER A 102 -1.60 12.00 16.25
CA SER A 102 -2.85 12.13 15.49
C SER A 102 -2.75 11.42 14.14
N VAL A 103 -3.90 11.00 13.62
CA VAL A 103 -4.02 10.36 12.31
C VAL A 103 -5.04 11.13 11.49
N THR A 104 -4.64 11.66 10.34
CA THR A 104 -5.56 12.27 9.39
C THR A 104 -5.81 11.30 8.24
N ILE A 105 -7.02 10.77 8.16
CA ILE A 105 -7.47 9.98 7.01
C ILE A 105 -7.83 10.94 5.88
N VAL A 106 -7.16 10.81 4.74
CA VAL A 106 -7.46 11.58 3.53
C VAL A 106 -8.24 10.70 2.57
N HIS A 107 -9.46 11.12 2.24
CA HIS A 107 -10.33 10.39 1.31
C HIS A 107 -10.93 11.30 0.24
N ARG A 108 -10.83 10.87 -1.02
CA ARG A 108 -11.25 11.65 -2.20
C ARG A 108 -12.77 11.82 -2.38
N ARG A 109 -13.58 11.23 -1.49
CA ARG A 109 -15.05 11.29 -1.49
C ARG A 109 -15.54 11.66 -0.10
N ASP A 110 -16.84 11.90 0.03
CA ASP A 110 -17.56 12.16 1.27
C ASP A 110 -18.09 10.88 1.96
N THR A 111 -17.85 9.72 1.35
CA THR A 111 -18.34 8.42 1.83
C THR A 111 -17.25 7.35 1.73
N LEU A 112 -17.16 6.51 2.75
CA LEU A 112 -16.22 5.39 2.81
C LEU A 112 -16.82 4.13 2.15
N ARG A 113 -15.95 3.30 1.58
CA ARG A 113 -16.27 1.93 1.13
C ARG A 113 -16.02 0.88 2.20
N ALA A 114 -15.33 1.23 3.28
CA ALA A 114 -15.09 0.34 4.41
C ALA A 114 -16.40 -0.19 5.00
N SER A 115 -16.35 -1.39 5.57
CA SER A 115 -17.44 -1.97 6.34
C SER A 115 -17.87 -1.06 7.49
N LYS A 116 -19.16 -1.11 7.83
CA LYS A 116 -19.76 -0.22 8.86
C LYS A 116 -19.03 -0.33 10.20
N ALA A 117 -18.66 -1.54 10.61
CA ALA A 117 -17.91 -1.77 11.84
C ALA A 117 -16.54 -1.08 11.86
N MET A 118 -15.83 -1.04 10.72
CA MET A 118 -14.53 -0.36 10.62
C MET A 118 -14.69 1.16 10.61
N GLN A 119 -15.73 1.67 9.92
CA GLN A 119 -16.07 3.10 9.98
C GLN A 119 -16.37 3.53 11.41
N ASP A 120 -17.21 2.78 12.13
CA ASP A 120 -17.63 3.13 13.50
C ASP A 120 -16.43 3.15 14.46
N ARG A 121 -15.48 2.22 14.31
CA ARG A 121 -14.22 2.23 15.08
C ARG A 121 -13.38 3.48 14.79
N ALA A 122 -13.20 3.81 13.51
CA ALA A 122 -12.41 4.98 13.11
C ALA A 122 -13.07 6.30 13.55
N PHE A 123 -14.40 6.41 13.47
CA PHE A 123 -15.15 7.59 13.93
C PHE A 123 -15.16 7.75 15.46
N ALA A 124 -15.08 6.65 16.21
CA ALA A 124 -15.05 6.69 17.67
C ALA A 124 -13.66 7.04 18.25
N ASP A 125 -12.59 6.97 17.44
CA ASP A 125 -11.23 7.27 17.89
C ASP A 125 -10.95 8.78 17.87
N PRO A 126 -10.69 9.42 19.03
CA PRO A 126 -10.49 10.87 19.11
C PRO A 126 -9.18 11.36 18.46
N LYS A 127 -8.23 10.46 18.16
CA LYS A 127 -6.99 10.80 17.46
C LYS A 127 -7.16 10.81 15.94
N ILE A 128 -8.24 10.22 15.44
CA ILE A 128 -8.52 10.11 14.01
C ILE A 128 -9.36 11.30 13.55
N LYS A 129 -8.90 11.96 12.49
CA LYS A 129 -9.60 13.05 11.80
C LYS A 129 -9.74 12.69 10.33
N PHE A 130 -10.70 13.31 9.66
CA PHE A 130 -10.97 13.08 8.24
C PHE A 130 -10.78 14.37 7.43
N ALA A 131 -10.00 14.25 6.35
CA ALA A 131 -10.00 15.19 5.24
C ALA A 131 -10.83 14.56 4.11
N TRP A 132 -12.12 14.86 4.10
CA TRP A 132 -13.07 14.41 3.09
C TRP A 132 -12.90 15.16 1.78
N ASP A 133 -13.41 14.57 0.70
CA ASP A 133 -13.36 15.13 -0.65
C ASP A 133 -11.96 15.66 -0.99
N SER A 134 -10.92 14.97 -0.56
CA SER A 134 -9.55 15.44 -0.64
C SER A 134 -8.62 14.34 -1.18
N GLU A 135 -7.66 14.76 -2.00
CA GLU A 135 -6.57 13.91 -2.48
C GLU A 135 -5.22 14.58 -2.20
N VAL A 136 -4.16 13.79 -2.17
CA VAL A 136 -2.79 14.33 -2.07
C VAL A 136 -2.42 14.88 -3.44
N ALA A 137 -2.12 16.18 -3.51
CA ALA A 137 -1.63 16.84 -4.71
C ALA A 137 -0.10 16.90 -4.73
N GLU A 138 0.54 17.00 -3.56
CA GLU A 138 2.00 17.06 -3.43
C GLU A 138 2.47 16.37 -2.15
N ILE A 139 3.59 15.64 -2.24
CA ILE A 139 4.31 15.06 -1.12
C ILE A 139 5.56 15.91 -0.86
N LYS A 140 5.61 16.58 0.29
CA LYS A 140 6.66 17.55 0.62
C LYS A 140 7.74 16.96 1.49
N GLY A 141 8.99 17.24 1.14
CA GLY A 141 10.16 16.81 1.88
C GLY A 141 11.36 16.64 0.96
N ASP A 142 12.55 16.82 1.49
CA ASP A 142 13.81 16.55 0.78
C ASP A 142 14.41 15.23 1.29
N GLN A 143 15.04 15.26 2.48
CA GLN A 143 15.57 14.04 3.11
C GLN A 143 14.52 13.25 3.89
N LYS A 144 13.45 13.91 4.35
CA LYS A 144 12.36 13.31 5.12
C LYS A 144 11.05 14.04 4.79
N LEU A 145 9.94 13.31 4.90
CA LEU A 145 8.60 13.87 4.79
C LEU A 145 8.40 15.00 5.81
N SER A 146 7.89 16.14 5.34
CA SER A 146 7.56 17.31 6.16
C SER A 146 6.09 17.72 6.08
N GLY A 147 5.34 17.20 5.11
CA GLY A 147 3.91 17.46 4.99
C GLY A 147 3.36 17.10 3.61
N LEU A 148 2.10 17.43 3.39
CA LEU A 148 1.36 17.19 2.16
C LEU A 148 0.62 18.47 1.74
N THR A 149 0.49 18.69 0.45
CA THR A 149 -0.59 19.55 -0.07
C THR A 149 -1.77 18.67 -0.43
N LEU A 150 -2.92 18.97 0.16
CA LEU A 150 -4.19 18.36 -0.21
C LEU A 150 -4.89 19.24 -1.24
N ARG A 151 -5.60 18.62 -2.18
CA ARG A 151 -6.53 19.29 -3.08
C ARG A 151 -7.93 18.75 -2.85
N ASN A 152 -8.88 19.66 -2.63
CA ASN A 152 -10.28 19.29 -2.56
C ASN A 152 -10.78 18.89 -3.96
N THR A 153 -11.36 17.70 -4.09
CA THR A 153 -11.79 17.12 -5.36
C THR A 153 -13.09 17.73 -5.90
N LYS A 154 -13.84 18.46 -5.07
CA LYS A 154 -15.06 19.18 -5.46
C LYS A 154 -14.79 20.64 -5.83
N THR A 155 -13.96 21.34 -5.05
CA THR A 155 -13.72 22.78 -5.22
C THR A 155 -12.41 23.10 -5.95
N GLY A 156 -11.44 22.18 -5.97
CA GLY A 156 -10.10 22.41 -6.47
C GLY A 156 -9.19 23.22 -5.53
N GLU A 157 -9.71 23.67 -4.38
CA GLU A 157 -8.93 24.42 -3.39
C GLU A 157 -7.84 23.55 -2.77
N THR A 158 -6.69 24.16 -2.52
CA THR A 158 -5.53 23.48 -1.92
C THR A 158 -5.34 23.88 -0.46
N SER A 159 -4.91 22.94 0.37
CA SER A 159 -4.57 23.18 1.77
C SER A 159 -3.32 22.41 2.18
N GLU A 160 -2.65 22.89 3.23
CA GLU A 160 -1.45 22.26 3.77
C GLU A 160 -1.81 21.33 4.92
N LEU A 161 -1.22 20.14 4.93
CA LEU A 161 -1.31 19.17 6.01
C LEU A 161 0.10 18.84 6.53
N PRO A 162 0.56 19.47 7.62
CA PRO A 162 1.85 19.14 8.22
C PRO A 162 1.78 17.77 8.89
N VAL A 163 2.51 16.81 8.34
CA VAL A 163 2.64 15.44 8.83
C VAL A 163 4.05 14.95 8.60
N THR A 164 4.49 14.02 9.44
CA THR A 164 5.82 13.41 9.35
C THR A 164 5.78 11.96 8.88
N GLY A 165 4.57 11.36 8.82
CA GLY A 165 4.31 10.06 8.23
C GLY A 165 3.15 10.08 7.23
N LEU A 166 3.31 9.39 6.12
CA LEU A 166 2.33 9.17 5.06
C LEU A 166 2.20 7.66 4.84
N PHE A 167 1.01 7.12 5.10
CA PHE A 167 0.67 5.72 4.90
C PHE A 167 -0.33 5.58 3.76
N ILE A 168 0.06 4.88 2.69
CA ILE A 168 -0.73 4.78 1.46
C ILE A 168 -1.48 3.44 1.45
N ALA A 169 -2.77 3.49 1.79
CA ALA A 169 -3.65 2.32 1.97
C ALA A 169 -4.76 2.27 0.91
N VAL A 170 -4.40 2.48 -0.36
CA VAL A 170 -5.36 2.54 -1.49
C VAL A 170 -5.57 1.19 -2.20
N GLY A 171 -5.04 0.11 -1.61
CA GLY A 171 -5.22 -1.26 -2.06
C GLY A 171 -3.95 -1.85 -2.69
N HIS A 172 -4.08 -3.11 -3.12
CA HIS A 172 -3.02 -3.86 -3.78
C HIS A 172 -3.56 -4.43 -5.08
N ASP A 173 -2.66 -4.56 -6.06
CA ASP A 173 -2.91 -5.30 -7.28
C ASP A 173 -2.26 -6.68 -7.15
N PRO A 174 -3.06 -7.76 -7.06
CA PRO A 174 -2.52 -9.12 -7.04
C PRO A 174 -1.88 -9.40 -8.41
N ARG A 175 -0.70 -10.03 -8.41
CA ARG A 175 0.02 -10.33 -9.66
C ARG A 175 -0.55 -11.57 -10.34
N THR A 176 -1.74 -11.40 -10.93
CA THR A 176 -2.54 -12.46 -11.55
C THR A 176 -2.62 -12.36 -13.07
N GLU A 177 -1.88 -11.45 -13.70
CA GLU A 177 -1.99 -11.15 -15.14
C GLU A 177 -1.64 -12.34 -16.06
N LEU A 178 -0.92 -13.34 -15.52
CA LEU A 178 -0.53 -14.56 -16.22
C LEU A 178 -1.61 -15.68 -16.17
N PHE A 179 -2.66 -15.54 -15.36
CA PHE A 179 -3.59 -16.62 -15.02
C PHE A 179 -5.05 -16.32 -15.38
#